data_AF-A0A9Q8P7E9-F1
#
_entry.id   AF-A0A9Q8P7E9-F1
#
_cell.length_a   1.000
_cell.length_b   1.000
_cell.length_c   1.000
_cell.angle_alpha   90.00
_cell.angle_beta   90.00
_cell.angle_gamma   90.00
#
_symmetry.space_group_name_H-M   'P 1'
#
loop_
_entity.id
_entity.type
_entity.pdbx_description
1 polymer ?
#
loop_
_entity_poly.entity_id
_entity_poly.type
_entity_poly.pdbx_seq_one_letter_code
_entity_poly.pdbx_strand_id
1 'polypeptide(L)'
;MPRQHRGCNRPRGRPAGSSSSTSVSKYADEERQIGVVLEQAQERVNALLPPLIKHLCNKQPAGQSIYQRACHRWSRKHGSLTNRAAVGGNLSDIQSAALKQYIIDRDRMELPISKRLLTEVGEHIVKRSLLPDEVFRPFGDRWAKRWLEKHSIKLKKTKPIEIARKEAHDPIRIRDWFDELNRVIAEHDIKSINTWNFDESGFRIGIGGAEYILTMDPKRRC
;
A
#
# COMPACT_ATOMS: atom_id res chain seq x y z
N MET A 1 60.06 -6.55 -69.21
CA MET A 1 60.67 -7.86 -68.84
C MET A 1 59.85 -8.46 -67.70
N PRO A 2 59.62 -9.79 -67.70
CA PRO A 2 58.30 -10.43 -67.78
C PRO A 2 57.92 -11.13 -66.45
N ARG A 3 56.74 -11.70 -66.18
CA ARG A 3 55.93 -12.67 -66.95
C ARG A 3 54.47 -12.71 -66.50
N GLN A 4 53.65 -13.15 -67.44
CA GLN A 4 52.22 -13.45 -67.41
C GLN A 4 51.90 -14.72 -66.61
N HIS A 5 50.65 -14.87 -66.16
CA HIS A 5 49.72 -15.99 -66.47
C HIS A 5 48.38 -15.73 -65.74
N ARG A 6 47.36 -15.19 -66.43
CA ARG A 6 46.15 -15.86 -66.98
C ARG A 6 45.52 -16.94 -66.08
N GLY A 7 44.23 -16.78 -65.78
CA GLY A 7 43.39 -17.87 -65.26
C GLY A 7 41.96 -17.51 -64.84
N CYS A 8 41.09 -17.23 -65.82
CA CYS A 8 39.62 -17.35 -65.89
C CYS A 8 38.72 -17.64 -64.65
N ASN A 9 37.77 -16.74 -64.45
CA ASN A 9 36.30 -16.87 -64.48
C ASN A 9 35.50 -17.91 -63.64
N ARG A 10 34.60 -17.29 -62.84
CA ARG A 10 33.15 -17.51 -62.64
C ARG A 10 32.63 -18.34 -61.44
N PRO A 11 31.51 -17.87 -60.83
CA PRO A 11 30.99 -18.35 -59.55
C PRO A 11 30.11 -19.59 -59.76
N ARG A 12 30.20 -20.55 -58.84
CA ARG A 12 29.19 -21.61 -58.71
C ARG A 12 28.46 -21.39 -57.40
N GLY A 13 27.23 -20.93 -57.50
CA GLY A 13 26.26 -21.11 -56.42
C GLY A 13 26.06 -22.60 -56.14
N ARG A 14 25.98 -22.95 -54.86
CA ARG A 14 25.35 -24.18 -54.37
C ARG A 14 24.64 -23.88 -53.05
N PRO A 15 23.60 -24.67 -52.74
CA PRO A 15 22.34 -24.16 -52.21
C PRO A 15 22.32 -24.08 -50.68
N ALA A 16 21.34 -23.33 -50.18
CA ALA A 16 20.87 -23.39 -48.81
C ALA A 16 20.56 -24.84 -48.43
N GLY A 17 21.12 -25.29 -47.31
CA GLY A 17 20.95 -26.63 -46.80
C GLY A 17 21.93 -26.95 -45.68
N SER A 18 21.92 -26.16 -44.61
CA SER A 18 22.46 -26.60 -43.33
C SER A 18 21.29 -26.82 -42.38
N SER A 19 20.72 -28.02 -42.51
CA SER A 19 19.95 -28.69 -41.48
C SER A 19 20.68 -28.53 -40.15
N SER A 20 20.04 -27.88 -39.19
CA SER A 20 20.48 -27.80 -37.81
C SER A 20 20.51 -29.22 -37.22
N SER A 21 21.65 -29.89 -37.33
CA SER A 21 21.93 -31.11 -36.59
C SER A 21 22.23 -30.73 -35.14
N THR A 22 21.25 -30.94 -34.27
CA THR A 22 21.45 -30.85 -32.82
C THR A 22 22.45 -31.93 -32.42
N SER A 23 23.74 -31.57 -32.30
CA SER A 23 24.74 -32.45 -31.72
C SER A 23 24.37 -32.64 -30.24
N VAL A 24 23.82 -33.81 -29.89
CA VAL A 24 23.57 -34.18 -28.50
C VAL A 24 24.91 -34.12 -27.78
N SER A 25 25.06 -33.15 -26.88
CA SER A 25 26.30 -32.87 -26.16
C SER A 25 26.79 -34.14 -25.47
N LYS A 26 28.05 -34.53 -25.70
CA LYS A 26 28.73 -35.70 -25.13
C LYS A 26 28.59 -35.81 -23.60
N TYR A 27 28.40 -34.66 -22.94
CA TYR A 27 28.32 -34.55 -21.49
C TYR A 27 26.89 -34.42 -20.97
N ALA A 28 25.86 -34.50 -21.83
CA ALA A 28 24.48 -34.27 -21.41
C ALA A 28 24.02 -35.29 -20.36
N ASP A 29 24.44 -36.55 -20.48
CA ASP A 29 24.08 -37.59 -19.52
C ASP A 29 24.93 -37.53 -18.25
N GLU A 30 26.21 -37.13 -18.36
CA GLU A 30 27.08 -36.89 -17.21
C GLU A 30 26.59 -35.70 -16.37
N GLU A 31 26.20 -34.59 -17.00
CA GLU A 31 25.64 -33.40 -16.33
C GLU A 31 24.29 -33.71 -15.64
N ARG A 32 23.47 -34.59 -16.24
CA ARG A 32 22.24 -35.09 -15.58
C ARG A 32 22.58 -35.91 -14.34
N GLN A 33 23.56 -36.82 -14.42
CA GLN A 33 24.00 -37.62 -13.27
C GLN A 33 24.59 -36.74 -12.17
N ILE A 34 25.41 -35.75 -12.53
CA ILE A 34 25.95 -34.76 -11.59
C ILE A 34 24.80 -33.98 -10.92
N GLY A 35 23.81 -33.55 -11.69
CA GLY A 35 22.62 -32.87 -11.18
C GLY A 35 21.87 -33.71 -10.13
N VAL A 36 21.64 -34.99 -10.42
CA VAL A 36 20.99 -35.93 -9.49
C VAL A 36 21.81 -36.11 -8.20
N VAL A 37 23.14 -36.25 -8.32
CA VAL A 37 24.01 -36.39 -7.14
C VAL A 37 24.00 -35.11 -6.28
N LEU A 38 24.03 -33.94 -6.90
CA LEU A 38 23.96 -32.65 -6.20
C LEU A 38 22.61 -32.44 -5.52
N GLU A 39 21.51 -32.82 -6.16
CA GLU A 39 20.17 -32.76 -5.58
C GLU A 39 20.04 -33.68 -4.37
N GLN A 40 20.47 -34.94 -4.49
CA GLN A 40 20.50 -35.90 -3.37
C GLN A 40 21.39 -35.41 -2.21
N ALA A 41 22.53 -34.80 -2.51
CA ALA A 41 23.39 -34.20 -1.50
C ALA A 41 22.67 -33.03 -0.80
N GLN A 42 21.98 -32.18 -1.55
CA GLN A 42 21.24 -31.06 -1.00
C GLN A 42 20.05 -31.50 -0.13
N GLU A 43 19.33 -32.55 -0.52
CA GLU A 43 18.24 -33.14 0.27
C GLU A 43 18.74 -33.70 1.59
N ARG A 44 19.86 -34.43 1.58
CA ARG A 44 20.49 -34.96 2.79
C ARG A 44 20.93 -33.85 3.74
N VAL A 45 21.55 -32.80 3.20
CA VAL A 45 21.94 -31.60 3.95
C VAL A 45 20.69 -30.96 4.58
N ASN A 46 19.63 -30.75 3.79
CA ASN A 46 18.37 -30.17 4.26
C ASN A 46 17.65 -31.02 5.33
N ALA A 47 17.78 -32.34 5.30
CA ALA A 47 17.21 -33.25 6.29
C ALA A 47 17.98 -33.23 7.63
N LEU A 48 19.31 -33.12 7.58
CA LEU A 48 20.18 -33.13 8.76
C LEU A 48 20.27 -31.78 9.48
N LEU A 49 20.02 -30.68 8.77
CA LEU A 49 20.16 -29.33 9.32
C LEU A 49 19.16 -28.97 10.43
N PRO A 50 17.84 -29.23 10.31
CA PRO A 50 16.88 -28.89 11.37
C PRO A 50 17.21 -29.48 12.75
N PRO A 51 17.55 -30.79 12.91
CA PRO A 51 17.92 -31.33 14.21
C PRO A 51 19.24 -30.76 14.74
N LEU A 52 20.23 -30.51 13.87
CA LEU A 52 21.49 -29.86 14.25
C LEU A 52 21.27 -28.42 14.74
N ILE A 53 20.49 -27.62 14.01
CA ILE A 53 20.12 -26.25 14.40
C ILE A 53 19.39 -26.26 15.75
N LYS A 54 18.49 -27.23 15.99
CA LYS A 54 17.78 -27.39 17.26
C LYS A 54 18.75 -27.65 18.41
N HIS A 55 19.67 -28.59 18.24
CA HIS A 55 20.67 -28.93 19.25
C HIS A 55 21.57 -27.74 19.60
N LEU A 56 22.03 -27.00 18.58
CA LEU A 56 22.88 -25.82 18.77
C LEU A 56 22.12 -24.67 19.44
N CYS A 57 20.86 -24.44 19.08
CA CYS A 57 20.03 -23.42 19.72
C CYS A 57 19.83 -23.73 21.21
N ASN A 58 19.55 -24.98 21.57
CA ASN A 58 19.31 -25.38 22.96
C ASN A 58 20.52 -25.21 23.89
N LYS A 59 21.74 -25.08 23.35
CA LYS A 59 22.95 -24.76 24.13
C LYS A 59 23.08 -23.27 24.47
N GLN A 60 22.19 -22.41 23.97
CA GLN A 60 22.19 -20.97 24.20
C GLN A 60 21.13 -20.57 25.23
N PRO A 61 21.38 -19.54 26.07
CA PRO A 61 20.37 -18.99 26.96
C PRO A 61 19.27 -18.33 26.11
N ALA A 62 18.06 -18.90 26.11
CA ALA A 62 16.89 -18.60 25.23
C ALA A 62 16.78 -19.39 23.90
N GLY A 63 17.47 -20.51 23.77
CA GLY A 63 17.52 -21.38 22.58
C GLY A 63 16.19 -21.73 21.90
N GLN A 64 15.15 -21.99 22.68
CA GLN A 64 13.84 -22.40 22.15
C GLN A 64 13.15 -21.30 21.32
N SER A 65 13.40 -20.02 21.66
CA SER A 65 12.87 -18.86 20.91
C SER A 65 13.63 -18.57 19.60
N ILE A 66 14.90 -19.00 19.52
CA ILE A 66 15.80 -18.73 18.40
C ILE A 66 15.68 -19.80 17.32
N TYR A 67 15.38 -21.05 17.70
CA TYR A 67 15.26 -22.20 16.79
C TYR A 67 14.33 -21.94 15.60
N GLN A 68 13.09 -21.49 15.86
CA GLN A 68 12.12 -21.20 14.80
C GLN A 68 12.62 -20.13 13.83
N ARG A 69 13.29 -19.08 14.34
CA ARG A 69 13.86 -18.00 13.53
C ARG A 69 15.09 -18.46 12.73
N ALA A 70 15.91 -19.34 13.29
CA ALA A 70 17.09 -19.91 12.62
C ALA A 70 16.68 -20.83 11.45
N CYS A 71 15.71 -21.73 11.68
CA CYS A 71 15.16 -22.58 10.61
C CYS A 71 14.51 -21.75 9.50
N HIS A 72 13.80 -20.67 9.85
CA HIS A 72 13.17 -19.79 8.86
C HIS A 72 14.19 -19.03 8.00
N ARG A 73 15.31 -18.58 8.59
CA ARG A 73 16.41 -17.93 7.86
C ARG A 73 17.07 -18.88 6.86
N TRP A 74 17.31 -20.13 7.29
CA TRP A 74 17.90 -21.16 6.44
C TRP A 74 16.98 -21.54 5.28
N SER A 75 15.71 -21.85 5.57
CA SER A 75 14.76 -22.38 4.58
C SER A 75 14.33 -21.36 3.50
N ARG A 76 14.31 -20.05 3.80
CA ARG A 76 13.70 -19.05 2.90
C ARG A 76 14.67 -18.06 2.24
N LYS A 77 15.99 -18.27 2.31
CA LYS A 77 17.00 -17.26 1.88
C LYS A 77 16.69 -15.85 2.44
N HIS A 78 16.10 -15.77 3.65
CA HIS A 78 15.78 -14.48 4.25
C HIS A 78 16.98 -13.98 5.04
N GLY A 79 17.50 -12.82 4.63
CA GLY A 79 18.57 -12.10 5.34
C GLY A 79 18.18 -11.73 6.78
N SER A 80 19.18 -11.32 7.55
CA SER A 80 18.98 -10.92 8.95
C SER A 80 17.90 -9.85 9.10
N LEU A 81 17.09 -9.92 10.16
CA LEU A 81 16.13 -8.85 10.51
C LEU A 81 16.83 -7.50 10.74
N THR A 82 18.12 -7.52 11.09
CA THR A 82 18.96 -6.33 11.28
C THR A 82 19.30 -5.63 9.97
N ASN A 83 19.31 -6.36 8.85
CA ASN A 83 19.65 -5.82 7.52
C ASN A 83 18.40 -5.53 6.68
N ARG A 84 17.21 -5.52 7.30
CA ARG A 84 16.04 -4.96 6.62
C ARG A 84 16.26 -3.46 6.53
N ALA A 85 16.57 -2.96 5.34
CA ALA A 85 16.30 -1.57 5.02
C ALA A 85 14.85 -1.30 5.46
N ALA A 86 14.61 -0.20 6.19
CA ALA A 86 13.27 0.15 6.62
C ALA A 86 12.35 0.07 5.40
N VAL A 87 11.44 -0.91 5.40
CA VAL A 87 10.61 -1.20 4.23
C VAL A 87 9.88 0.09 3.88
N GLY A 88 10.06 0.50 2.63
CA GLY A 88 9.77 1.84 2.12
C GLY A 88 8.41 2.41 2.53
N GLY A 89 8.39 3.73 2.67
CA GLY A 89 7.19 4.49 2.98
C GLY A 89 7.39 5.56 4.05
N ASN A 90 8.56 5.74 4.63
CA ASN A 90 8.76 6.87 5.53
C ASN A 90 8.87 8.15 4.71
N LEU A 91 7.89 9.03 4.89
CA LEU A 91 7.99 10.43 4.49
C LEU A 91 9.29 11.02 5.05
N SER A 92 9.96 11.88 4.28
CA SER A 92 11.03 12.71 4.84
C SER A 92 10.48 13.58 5.95
N ASP A 93 11.34 14.12 6.83
CA ASP A 93 10.85 14.94 7.94
C ASP A 93 10.06 16.17 7.45
N ILE A 94 10.47 16.76 6.33
CA ILE A 94 9.77 17.87 5.67
C ILE A 94 8.40 17.41 5.16
N GLN A 95 8.33 16.28 4.46
CA GLN A 95 7.07 15.74 3.95
C GLN A 95 6.12 15.35 5.10
N SER A 96 6.67 14.80 6.19
CA SER A 96 5.93 14.45 7.39
C SER A 96 5.38 15.69 8.10
N ALA A 97 6.16 16.78 8.14
CA ALA A 97 5.72 18.07 8.66
C ALA A 97 4.61 18.68 7.80
N ALA A 98 4.74 18.64 6.47
CA ALA A 98 3.71 19.11 5.54
C ALA A 98 2.40 18.33 5.70
N LEU A 99 2.46 16.99 5.79
CA LEU A 99 1.28 16.16 6.02
C LEU A 99 0.63 16.45 7.38
N LYS A 100 1.44 16.69 8.43
CA LYS A 100 0.93 17.08 9.74
C LYS A 100 0.22 18.45 9.69
N GLN A 101 0.80 19.42 8.99
CA GLN A 101 0.19 20.74 8.82
C GLN A 101 -1.15 20.64 8.08
N TYR A 102 -1.21 19.84 7.01
CA TYR A 102 -2.45 19.56 6.29
C TYR A 102 -3.56 19.03 7.21
N ILE A 103 -3.23 18.11 8.13
CA ILE A 103 -4.19 17.59 9.11
C ILE A 103 -4.68 18.70 10.06
N ILE A 104 -3.77 19.55 10.54
CA ILE A 104 -4.10 20.67 11.43
C ILE A 104 -5.05 21.65 10.73
N ASP A 105 -4.75 22.02 9.49
CA ASP A 105 -5.56 22.98 8.73
C ASP A 105 -6.96 22.42 8.44
N ARG A 106 -7.05 21.13 8.10
CA ARG A 106 -8.32 20.44 7.92
C ARG A 106 -9.12 20.33 9.23
N ASP A 107 -8.47 20.02 10.34
CA ASP A 107 -9.12 19.96 11.67
C ASP A 107 -9.63 21.35 12.10
N ARG A 108 -8.94 22.43 11.72
CA ARG A 108 -9.39 23.82 11.90
C ARG A 108 -10.60 24.19 11.04
N MET A 109 -10.67 23.65 9.82
CA MET A 109 -11.81 23.81 8.91
C MET A 109 -12.97 22.85 9.19
N GLU A 110 -12.87 22.06 10.27
CA GLU A 110 -13.85 21.03 10.65
C GLU A 110 -14.08 19.97 9.56
N LEU A 111 -13.08 19.75 8.70
CA LEU A 111 -13.14 18.79 7.62
C LEU A 111 -12.51 17.46 8.07
N PRO A 112 -13.31 16.39 8.27
CA PRO A 112 -12.78 15.11 8.70
C PRO A 112 -11.79 14.55 7.66
N ILE A 113 -10.79 13.83 8.16
CA ILE A 113 -9.85 13.06 7.34
C ILE A 113 -9.98 11.60 7.74
N SER A 114 -10.24 10.72 6.78
CA SER A 114 -10.21 9.28 7.01
C SER A 114 -8.79 8.73 6.90
N LYS A 115 -8.53 7.53 7.44
CA LYS A 115 -7.24 6.83 7.25
C LYS A 115 -6.90 6.65 5.77
N ARG A 116 -7.91 6.40 4.95
CA ARG A 116 -7.74 6.23 3.50
C ARG A 116 -7.22 7.53 2.87
N LEU A 117 -7.89 8.65 3.14
CA LEU A 117 -7.48 9.95 2.62
C LEU A 117 -6.07 10.33 3.10
N LEU A 118 -5.72 10.02 4.36
CA LEU A 118 -4.37 10.24 4.87
C LEU A 118 -3.30 9.50 4.04
N THR A 119 -3.54 8.23 3.74
CA THR A 119 -2.65 7.43 2.89
C THR A 119 -2.55 8.02 1.50
N GLU A 120 -3.69 8.35 0.87
CA GLU A 120 -3.73 8.94 -0.48
C GLU A 120 -2.94 10.26 -0.57
N VAL A 121 -3.12 11.16 0.41
CA VAL A 121 -2.41 12.44 0.46
C VAL A 121 -0.91 12.22 0.70
N GLY A 122 -0.54 11.31 1.61
CA GLY A 122 0.87 11.00 1.86
C GLY A 122 1.56 10.39 0.64
N GLU A 123 0.90 9.47 -0.07
CA GLU A 123 1.41 8.91 -1.32
C GLU A 123 1.54 9.97 -2.41
N HIS A 124 0.58 10.90 -2.50
CA HIS A 124 0.63 12.01 -3.45
C HIS A 124 1.83 12.94 -3.19
N ILE A 125 2.13 13.26 -1.92
CA ILE A 125 3.30 14.05 -1.53
C ILE A 125 4.59 13.35 -1.99
N VAL A 126 4.70 12.04 -1.76
CA VAL A 126 5.86 11.26 -2.18
C VAL A 126 5.99 11.26 -3.70
N LYS A 127 4.91 10.93 -4.44
CA LYS A 127 4.91 10.90 -5.91
C LYS A 127 5.38 12.20 -6.54
N ARG A 128 5.00 13.34 -5.96
CA ARG A 128 5.40 14.67 -6.45
C ARG A 128 6.86 15.02 -6.15
N SER A 129 7.48 14.31 -5.21
CA SER A 129 8.88 14.51 -4.80
C SER A 129 9.84 13.50 -5.46
N LEU A 130 9.33 12.55 -6.25
CA LEU A 130 10.16 11.53 -6.91
C LEU A 130 11.01 12.16 -8.01
N LEU A 131 12.24 11.70 -8.12
CA LEU A 131 13.10 11.96 -9.28
C LEU A 131 12.64 11.12 -10.49
N PRO A 132 12.98 11.53 -11.73
CA PRO A 132 12.53 10.85 -12.95
C PRO A 132 12.82 9.34 -12.99
N ASP A 133 13.91 8.90 -12.37
CA ASP A 133 14.34 7.49 -12.35
C ASP A 133 13.86 6.71 -11.11
N GLU A 134 13.16 7.36 -10.18
CA GLU A 134 12.71 6.74 -8.95
C GLU A 134 11.34 6.06 -9.09
N VAL A 135 11.28 4.79 -8.70
CA VAL A 135 10.04 4.02 -8.69
C VAL A 135 9.26 4.28 -7.40
N PHE A 136 8.02 4.76 -7.55
CA PHE A 136 7.09 4.89 -6.45
C PHE A 136 6.80 3.54 -5.79
N ARG A 137 6.88 3.49 -4.45
CA ARG A 137 6.43 2.34 -3.67
C ARG A 137 5.20 2.74 -2.83
N PRO A 138 4.04 2.10 -3.04
CA PRO A 138 2.85 2.33 -2.23
C PRO A 138 3.09 2.11 -0.75
N PHE A 139 2.34 2.82 0.09
CA PHE A 139 2.40 2.62 1.53
C PHE A 139 1.73 1.30 1.92
N GLY A 140 2.37 0.54 2.81
CA GLY A 140 1.76 -0.68 3.33
C GLY A 140 0.58 -0.40 4.27
N ASP A 141 -0.33 -1.36 4.43
CA ASP A 141 -1.58 -1.21 5.21
C ASP A 141 -1.41 -0.66 6.65
N ARG A 142 -0.26 -0.97 7.27
CA ARG A 142 0.06 -0.55 8.65
C ARG A 142 0.72 0.82 8.73
N TRP A 143 1.06 1.43 7.60
CA TRP A 143 1.79 2.69 7.54
C TRP A 143 1.03 3.81 8.25
N ALA A 144 -0.23 4.04 7.88
CA ALA A 144 -1.06 5.09 8.46
C ALA A 144 -1.16 4.95 9.98
N LYS A 145 -1.39 3.73 10.47
CA LYS A 145 -1.42 3.44 11.92
C LYS A 145 -0.11 3.84 12.61
N ARG A 146 1.03 3.38 12.09
CA ARG A 146 2.35 3.68 12.68
C ARG A 146 2.70 5.17 12.63
N TRP A 147 2.37 5.83 11.51
CA TRP A 147 2.63 7.25 11.34
C TRP A 147 1.82 8.08 12.35
N LEU A 148 0.55 7.72 12.58
CA LEU A 148 -0.30 8.38 13.56
C LEU A 148 0.19 8.18 15.00
N GLU A 149 0.60 6.95 15.35
CA GLU A 149 1.20 6.64 16.65
C GLU A 149 2.46 7.47 16.89
N LYS A 150 3.33 7.62 15.88
CA LYS A 150 4.54 8.45 15.95
C LYS A 150 4.23 9.94 16.20
N HIS A 151 3.14 10.46 15.63
CA HIS A 151 2.79 11.89 15.72
C HIS A 151 1.72 12.22 16.78
N SER A 152 1.34 11.25 17.61
CA SER A 152 0.33 11.39 18.67
C SER A 152 -1.06 11.86 18.19
N ILE A 153 -1.39 11.60 16.93
CA ILE A 153 -2.69 11.95 16.33
C ILE A 153 -3.68 10.84 16.67
N LYS A 154 -4.89 11.22 17.08
CA LYS A 154 -5.91 10.27 17.54
C LYS A 154 -6.91 9.95 16.43
N LEU A 155 -7.42 8.73 16.51
CA LEU A 155 -8.49 8.25 15.65
C LEU A 155 -9.78 8.22 16.45
N LYS A 156 -10.84 8.78 15.90
CA LYS A 156 -12.15 8.86 16.55
C LYS A 156 -13.21 8.28 15.62
N LYS A 157 -14.10 7.46 16.19
CA LYS A 157 -15.26 6.95 15.48
C LYS A 157 -16.35 8.01 15.49
N THR A 158 -16.82 8.43 14.32
CA THR A 158 -17.98 9.32 14.20
C THR A 158 -19.25 8.59 14.60
N LYS A 159 -20.20 9.34 15.15
CA LYS A 159 -21.55 8.80 15.35
C LYS A 159 -22.28 8.80 14.01
N PRO A 160 -22.92 7.69 13.62
CA PRO A 160 -23.79 7.71 12.46
C PRO A 160 -24.91 8.71 12.69
N ILE A 161 -25.36 9.37 11.62
CA ILE A 161 -26.59 10.16 11.67
C ILE A 161 -27.73 9.24 12.14
N GLU A 162 -28.55 9.75 13.05
CA GLU A 162 -29.73 9.04 13.54
C GLU A 162 -30.65 8.68 12.35
N ILE A 163 -31.05 7.42 12.27
CA ILE A 163 -31.81 6.90 11.13
C ILE A 163 -33.09 7.73 10.89
N ALA A 164 -33.77 8.14 11.96
CA ALA A 164 -34.94 9.02 11.90
C ALA A 164 -34.65 10.35 11.19
N ARG A 165 -33.46 10.95 11.41
CA ARG A 165 -33.04 12.17 10.72
C ARG A 165 -32.77 11.92 9.23
N LYS A 166 -32.26 10.74 8.88
CA LYS A 166 -32.08 10.35 7.47
C LYS A 166 -33.41 10.18 6.77
N GLU A 167 -34.38 9.55 7.42
CA GLU A 167 -35.74 9.36 6.90
C GLU A 167 -36.52 10.67 6.79
N ALA A 168 -36.26 11.63 7.69
CA ALA A 168 -36.84 12.98 7.63
C ALA A 168 -36.28 13.84 6.48
N HIS A 169 -35.13 13.49 5.89
CA HIS A 169 -34.59 14.17 4.70
C HIS A 169 -35.17 13.65 3.37
N ASP A 170 -36.40 13.15 3.39
CA ASP A 170 -37.16 12.77 2.19
C ASP A 170 -37.59 14.04 1.42
N PRO A 171 -37.15 14.23 0.15
CA PRO A 171 -37.45 15.44 -0.62
C PRO A 171 -38.94 15.73 -0.75
N ILE A 172 -39.78 14.70 -0.80
CA ILE A 172 -41.24 14.87 -0.92
C ILE A 172 -41.79 15.44 0.39
N ARG A 173 -41.47 14.82 1.52
CA ARG A 173 -41.90 15.31 2.85
C ARG A 173 -41.39 16.71 3.16
N ILE A 174 -40.15 17.02 2.78
CA ILE A 174 -39.60 18.36 2.95
C ILE A 174 -40.43 19.37 2.15
N ARG A 175 -40.75 19.04 0.89
CA ARG A 175 -41.56 19.90 0.03
C ARG A 175 -42.96 20.11 0.62
N ASP A 176 -43.64 19.04 1.00
CA ASP A 176 -44.98 19.10 1.57
C ASP A 176 -45.01 19.96 2.84
N TRP A 177 -43.97 19.86 3.68
CA TRP A 177 -43.82 20.70 4.86
C TRP A 177 -43.65 22.18 4.53
N PHE A 178 -42.83 22.53 3.52
CA PHE A 178 -42.67 23.91 3.09
C PHE A 178 -43.94 24.48 2.43
N ASP A 179 -44.67 23.66 1.68
CA ASP A 179 -45.94 24.06 1.07
C ASP A 179 -46.98 24.38 2.15
N GLU A 180 -47.08 23.56 3.20
CA GLU A 180 -47.95 23.83 4.34
C GLU A 180 -47.49 25.04 5.17
N LEU A 181 -46.18 25.18 5.41
CA LEU A 181 -45.63 26.37 6.08
C LEU A 181 -45.99 27.65 5.33
N ASN A 182 -45.84 27.67 4.01
CA ASN A 182 -46.19 28.82 3.18
C ASN A 182 -47.68 29.14 3.25
N ARG A 183 -48.54 28.12 3.33
CA ARG A 183 -49.99 28.31 3.51
C ARG A 183 -50.30 28.99 4.84
N VAL A 184 -49.73 28.52 5.95
CA VAL A 184 -49.93 29.08 7.29
C VAL A 184 -49.41 30.51 7.37
N ILE A 185 -48.25 30.79 6.78
CA ILE A 185 -47.69 32.15 6.69
C ILE A 185 -48.66 33.08 5.97
N ALA A 186 -49.23 32.63 4.85
CA ALA A 186 -50.18 33.42 4.06
C ALA A 186 -51.53 33.60 4.78
N GLU A 187 -52.05 32.57 5.44
CA GLU A 187 -53.33 32.61 6.16
C GLU A 187 -53.29 33.58 7.36
N HIS A 188 -52.17 33.61 8.07
CA HIS A 188 -52.01 34.43 9.28
C HIS A 188 -51.26 35.75 9.04
N ASP A 189 -50.94 36.10 7.80
CA ASP A 189 -50.13 37.28 7.43
C ASP A 189 -48.84 37.40 8.27
N ILE A 190 -48.13 36.28 8.43
CA ILE A 190 -46.92 36.23 9.25
C ILE A 190 -45.80 36.96 8.51
N LYS A 191 -45.45 38.14 8.99
CA LYS A 191 -44.34 38.93 8.44
C LYS A 191 -43.01 38.23 8.69
N SER A 192 -42.11 38.30 7.72
CA SER A 192 -40.76 37.73 7.82
C SER A 192 -39.97 38.21 9.03
N ILE A 193 -40.20 39.45 9.49
CA ILE A 193 -39.56 40.01 10.69
C ILE A 193 -39.99 39.31 12.00
N ASN A 194 -41.11 38.60 11.97
CA ASN A 194 -41.60 37.81 13.10
C ASN A 194 -41.15 36.34 13.01
N THR A 195 -40.38 35.97 11.99
CA THR A 195 -39.83 34.63 11.81
C THR A 195 -38.41 34.58 12.33
N TRP A 196 -38.19 33.83 13.41
CA TRP A 196 -36.88 33.65 14.01
C TRP A 196 -36.42 32.20 13.81
N ASN A 197 -35.20 32.02 13.31
CA ASN A 197 -34.61 30.70 13.23
C ASN A 197 -34.13 30.27 14.63
N PHE A 198 -34.55 29.10 15.09
CA PHE A 198 -34.19 28.57 16.40
C PHE A 198 -33.34 27.30 16.22
N ASP A 199 -32.11 27.47 15.75
CA ASP A 199 -31.15 26.37 15.63
C ASP A 199 -29.71 26.76 16.03
N GLU A 200 -29.00 25.85 16.68
CA GLU A 200 -27.53 25.85 16.67
C GLU A 200 -27.08 25.22 15.34
N SER A 201 -26.79 26.03 14.33
CA SER A 201 -26.38 25.51 13.01
C SER A 201 -24.94 24.98 13.05
N GLY A 202 -24.78 23.65 13.10
CA GLY A 202 -23.57 22.95 12.69
C GLY A 202 -23.87 22.04 11.49
N PHE A 203 -23.48 22.44 10.28
CA PHE A 203 -23.69 21.63 9.08
C PHE A 203 -22.53 20.63 8.88
N ARG A 204 -22.85 19.34 8.80
CA ARG A 204 -21.92 18.31 8.30
C ARG A 204 -22.32 17.93 6.88
N ILE A 205 -21.45 18.23 5.92
CA ILE A 205 -21.60 17.83 4.52
C ILE A 205 -21.14 16.36 4.40
N GLY A 206 -22.08 15.44 4.20
CA GLY A 206 -21.80 14.04 3.87
C GLY A 206 -22.74 13.03 4.56
N ILE A 207 -23.03 11.92 3.88
CA ILE A 207 -23.74 10.76 4.45
C ILE A 207 -22.76 10.02 5.37
N GLY A 208 -22.76 10.38 6.66
CA GLY A 208 -21.85 9.81 7.66
C GLY A 208 -22.36 8.48 8.20
N GLY A 209 -21.87 7.37 7.67
CA GLY A 209 -21.79 6.13 8.45
C GLY A 209 -20.81 6.28 9.62
N ALA A 210 -20.75 5.28 10.50
CA ALA A 210 -19.76 5.28 11.58
C ALA A 210 -18.35 5.05 11.00
N GLU A 211 -17.62 6.13 10.74
CA GLU A 211 -16.28 6.11 10.15
C GLU A 211 -15.23 6.53 11.17
N TYR A 212 -14.02 6.00 11.03
CA TYR A 212 -12.88 6.46 11.80
C TYR A 212 -12.24 7.67 11.13
N ILE A 213 -12.39 8.83 11.78
CA ILE A 213 -11.78 10.08 11.39
C ILE A 213 -10.57 10.40 12.26
N LEU A 214 -9.66 11.17 11.70
CA LEU A 214 -8.51 11.74 12.37
C LEU A 214 -8.93 13.02 13.08
N THR A 215 -8.46 13.21 14.32
CA THR A 215 -8.64 14.47 15.03
C THR A 215 -7.44 14.80 15.91
N MET A 216 -7.17 16.10 16.03
CA MET A 216 -6.20 16.63 16.97
C MET A 216 -6.78 16.77 18.38
N ASP A 217 -8.11 16.87 18.50
CA ASP A 217 -8.82 17.00 19.77
C ASP A 217 -9.76 15.80 20.02
N PRO A 218 -9.35 14.83 20.86
CA PRO A 218 -10.18 13.66 21.14
C PRO A 218 -11.49 14.01 21.87
N LYS A 219 -11.56 15.18 22.54
CA LYS A 219 -12.73 15.62 23.31
C LYS A 219 -13.79 16.29 22.44
N ARG A 220 -13.44 16.79 21.25
CA ARG A 220 -14.36 17.45 20.31
C ARG A 220 -15.56 16.56 19.99
N ARG A 221 -16.81 17.05 20.05
CA ARG A 221 -17.98 16.24 19.66
C ARG A 221 -17.92 15.98 18.14
N CYS A 222 -17.94 14.70 17.76
CA CYS A 222 -17.91 14.22 16.36
C CYS A 222 -19.06 13.26 16.11
#